data_AF-A0A9J9Q8A5-F1
#
_entry.id   AF-A0A9J9Q8A5-F1
#
_cell.length_a   1.000
_cell.length_b   1.000
_cell.length_c   1.000
_cell.angle_alpha   90.00
_cell.angle_beta   90.00
_cell.angle_gamma   90.00
#
_symmetry.space_group_name_H-M   'P 1'
#
loop_
_entity.id
_entity.type
_entity.pdbx_description
1 polymer ?
#
loop_
_entity_poly.entity_id
_entity_poly.type
_entity_poly.pdbx_seq_one_letter_code
_entity_poly.pdbx_strand_id
1 'polypeptide(L)'
;MTTLHPCLTCGACCASFRVDFSVHETEELGGCVPDGLVVPVTDHTARMRGTDHAQPRCAALTGQVGERAACGIYEWRPSPCREFEAGSAACNRARQRHHLPALDGLVL
;
A
#
# COMPACT_ATOMS: atom_id res chain seq x y z
N MET A 1 16.46 2.95 -20.10
CA MET A 1 15.06 2.96 -19.64
C MET A 1 15.10 2.74 -18.14
N THR A 2 14.79 3.75 -17.34
CA THR A 2 14.75 3.61 -15.88
C THR A 2 13.58 2.68 -15.55
N THR A 3 13.86 1.49 -15.05
CA THR A 3 12.82 0.56 -14.61
C THR A 3 12.13 1.21 -13.42
N LEU A 4 10.88 1.69 -13.58
CA LEU A 4 10.13 2.17 -12.43
C LEU A 4 9.97 1.02 -11.43
N HIS A 5 10.14 1.33 -10.14
CA HIS A 5 10.00 0.37 -9.06
C HIS A 5 8.65 -0.38 -9.21
N PRO A 6 8.59 -1.73 -9.18
CA PRO A 6 7.40 -2.51 -9.47
C PRO A 6 6.17 -2.17 -8.61
N CYS A 7 6.38 -1.64 -7.40
CA CYS A 7 5.28 -1.18 -6.55
C CYS A 7 4.61 0.11 -7.05
N LEU A 8 5.25 0.86 -7.96
CA LEU A 8 4.71 2.06 -8.60
C LEU A 8 3.84 1.76 -9.83
N THR A 9 3.68 0.49 -10.20
CA THR A 9 2.92 0.11 -11.41
C THR A 9 1.93 -1.04 -11.19
N CYS A 10 2.07 -1.86 -10.13
CA CYS A 10 1.24 -3.06 -9.97
C CYS A 10 -0.01 -2.91 -9.09
N GLY A 11 0.01 -2.07 -8.04
CA GLY A 11 -1.11 -1.89 -7.10
C GLY A 11 -1.45 -3.08 -6.19
N ALA A 12 -0.73 -4.21 -6.28
CA ALA A 12 -1.11 -5.47 -5.64
C ALA A 12 -1.22 -5.38 -4.10
N CYS A 13 -0.28 -4.71 -3.42
CA CYS A 13 -0.30 -4.58 -1.96
C CYS A 13 -1.48 -3.73 -1.47
N CYS A 14 -1.76 -2.61 -2.16
CA CYS A 14 -2.88 -1.71 -1.87
C CYS A 14 -4.25 -2.38 -2.04
N ALA A 15 -4.32 -3.47 -2.79
CA ALA A 15 -5.54 -4.26 -3.01
C ALA A 15 -5.54 -5.61 -2.27
N SER A 16 -4.65 -5.81 -1.29
CA SER A 16 -4.48 -7.14 -0.65
C SER A 16 -4.38 -7.12 0.87
N PHE A 17 -4.01 -6.00 1.48
CA PHE A 17 -3.68 -5.94 2.89
C PHE A 17 -4.47 -4.86 3.63
N ARG A 18 -4.88 -5.20 4.84
CA ARG A 18 -5.25 -4.24 5.88
C ARG A 18 -4.00 -3.47 6.31
N VAL A 19 -4.10 -2.16 6.39
CA VAL A 19 -2.98 -1.29 6.79
C VAL A 19 -3.39 -0.51 8.03
N ASP A 20 -2.98 -1.02 9.19
CA ASP A 20 -3.11 -0.35 10.47
C ASP A 20 -1.73 0.19 10.88
N PHE A 21 -1.69 1.39 11.45
CA PHE A 21 -0.46 2.09 11.80
C PHE A 21 -0.70 3.09 12.94
N SER A 22 0.36 3.70 13.47
CA SER A 22 0.25 4.66 14.58
C SER A 22 -0.47 5.93 14.14
N VAL A 23 -1.38 6.44 14.97
CA VAL A 23 -2.02 7.76 14.73
C VAL A 23 -0.97 8.88 14.60
N HIS A 24 0.20 8.75 15.23
CA HIS A 24 1.28 9.74 15.11
C HIS A 24 1.92 9.85 13.73
N GLU A 25 1.60 8.95 12.79
CA GLU A 25 2.04 9.08 11.40
C GLU A 25 1.07 9.91 10.54
N THR A 26 -0.10 10.27 11.06
CA THR A 26 -1.10 11.13 10.40
C THR A 26 -0.70 12.60 10.45
N GLU A 27 -1.14 13.40 9.46
CA GLU A 27 -0.84 14.84 9.41
C GLU A 27 -1.33 15.58 10.66
N GLU A 28 -2.52 15.25 11.17
CA GLU A 28 -3.09 15.85 12.39
C GLU A 28 -2.16 15.74 13.61
N LEU A 29 -1.37 14.66 13.70
CA LEU A 29 -0.46 14.40 14.81
C LEU A 29 1.02 14.59 14.45
N GLY A 30 1.31 15.34 13.39
CA GLY A 30 2.66 15.75 13.00
C GLY A 30 3.41 14.75 12.12
N GLY A 31 2.73 13.73 11.62
CA GLY A 31 3.23 12.83 10.60
C GLY A 31 3.02 13.36 9.18
N CYS A 32 2.94 12.45 8.21
CA CYS A 32 2.80 12.80 6.79
C CYS A 32 1.65 12.10 6.07
N VAL A 33 1.01 11.12 6.69
CA VAL A 33 -0.08 10.36 6.07
C VAL A 33 -1.33 11.24 6.04
N PRO A 34 -1.93 11.53 4.86
CA PRO A 34 -3.04 12.47 4.79
C PRO A 34 -4.28 11.99 5.56
N ASP A 35 -4.79 12.83 6.47
CA ASP A 35 -5.92 12.49 7.35
C ASP A 35 -7.16 12.09 6.55
N GLY A 36 -7.34 12.73 5.38
CA GLY A 36 -8.43 12.43 4.44
C GLY A 36 -8.44 10.99 3.92
N LEU A 37 -7.37 10.21 4.09
CA LEU A 37 -7.25 8.81 3.62
C LEU A 37 -7.31 7.77 4.74
N VAL A 38 -7.47 8.20 5.99
CA VAL A 38 -7.41 7.32 7.16
C VAL A 38 -8.75 7.27 7.89
N VAL A 39 -8.90 6.26 8.76
CA VAL A 39 -9.97 6.17 9.74
C VAL A 39 -9.36 5.80 11.10
N PRO A 40 -9.82 6.40 12.21
CA PRO A 40 -9.39 5.98 13.54
C PRO A 40 -9.91 4.57 13.86
N VAL A 41 -9.09 3.75 14.50
CA VAL A 41 -9.43 2.40 14.97
C VAL A 41 -9.47 2.36 16.49
N THR A 42 -8.48 2.98 17.13
CA THR A 42 -8.36 3.21 18.57
C THR A 42 -7.72 4.57 18.81
N ASP A 43 -7.55 4.97 20.08
CA ASP A 43 -6.85 6.20 20.45
C ASP A 43 -5.38 6.26 19.97
N HIS A 44 -4.79 5.11 19.62
CA HIS A 44 -3.38 5.02 19.20
C HIS A 44 -3.19 4.40 17.80
N THR A 45 -4.27 3.93 17.16
CA THR A 45 -4.21 3.22 15.88
C THR A 45 -5.12 3.86 14.84
N ALA A 46 -4.55 4.18 13.69
CA ALA A 46 -5.26 4.56 12.48
C ALA A 46 -5.21 3.42 11.45
N ARG A 47 -6.14 3.44 10.50
CA ARG A 47 -6.18 2.53 9.36
C ARG A 47 -6.29 3.30 8.04
N MET A 48 -5.61 2.84 7.00
CA MET A 48 -5.89 3.30 5.63
C MET A 48 -7.30 2.89 5.21
N ARG A 49 -8.14 3.86 4.83
CA ARG A 49 -9.53 3.62 4.45
C ARG A 49 -9.63 2.60 3.32
N GLY A 50 -10.62 1.71 3.40
CA GLY A 50 -10.92 0.68 2.40
C GLY A 50 -10.09 -0.59 2.51
N THR A 51 -9.14 -0.66 3.45
CA THR A 51 -8.27 -1.82 3.61
C THR A 51 -8.84 -2.92 4.53
N ASP A 52 -10.01 -2.69 5.14
CA ASP A 52 -10.72 -3.60 6.04
C ASP A 52 -11.90 -4.35 5.40
N HIS A 53 -12.17 -4.11 4.12
CA HIS A 53 -13.15 -4.87 3.36
C HIS A 53 -12.67 -6.31 3.12
N ALA A 54 -13.61 -7.23 2.89
CA ALA A 54 -13.31 -8.61 2.48
C ALA A 54 -12.47 -8.66 1.19
N GLN A 55 -12.64 -7.67 0.31
CA GLN A 55 -11.77 -7.39 -0.83
C GLN A 55 -11.14 -6.00 -0.60
N PRO A 56 -9.94 -5.94 0.02
CA PRO A 56 -9.30 -4.66 0.34
C PRO A 56 -9.06 -3.81 -0.90
N ARG A 57 -9.35 -2.51 -0.81
CA ARG A 57 -8.93 -1.52 -1.80
C ARG A 57 -8.60 -0.22 -1.08
N CYS A 58 -7.31 0.00 -0.85
CA CYS A 58 -6.80 1.22 -0.21
C CYS A 58 -7.31 2.49 -0.94
N ALA A 59 -7.78 3.48 -0.18
CA ALA A 59 -8.23 4.75 -0.72
C ALA A 59 -7.15 5.51 -1.50
N ALA A 60 -5.87 5.27 -1.19
CA ALA A 60 -4.75 5.84 -1.94
C ALA A 60 -4.46 5.14 -3.28
N LEU A 61 -5.09 4.01 -3.58
CA LEU A 61 -4.84 3.27 -4.83
C LEU A 61 -5.46 4.00 -6.02
N THR A 62 -4.59 4.44 -6.93
CA THR A 62 -4.98 5.02 -8.22
C THR A 62 -4.88 3.97 -9.32
N GLY A 63 -5.75 4.08 -10.32
CA GLY A 63 -5.75 3.21 -11.48
C GLY A 63 -6.29 1.80 -11.24
N GLN A 64 -5.95 0.89 -12.16
CA GLN A 64 -6.45 -0.48 -12.20
C GLN A 64 -5.32 -1.48 -11.93
N VAL A 65 -5.53 -2.32 -10.92
CA VAL A 65 -4.56 -3.34 -10.48
C VAL A 65 -4.23 -4.26 -11.65
N GLY A 66 -2.94 -4.50 -11.85
CA GLY A 66 -2.43 -5.35 -12.94
C GLY A 66 -2.38 -4.71 -14.32
N GLU A 67 -2.92 -3.50 -14.50
CA GLU A 67 -2.79 -2.73 -15.74
C GLU A 67 -1.88 -1.52 -15.56
N ARG A 68 -2.37 -0.51 -14.84
CA ARG A 68 -1.65 0.71 -14.48
C ARG A 68 -2.18 1.19 -13.14
N ALA A 69 -1.51 0.81 -12.07
CA ALA A 69 -1.89 1.20 -10.71
C ALA A 69 -0.70 1.70 -9.91
N ALA A 70 -0.93 2.73 -9.09
CA ALA A 70 0.07 3.31 -8.22
C ALA A 70 -0.54 3.71 -6.87
N CYS A 71 0.33 3.88 -5.87
CA CYS A 71 -0.08 4.56 -4.65
C CYS A 71 -0.02 6.07 -4.88
N GLY A 72 -1.15 6.76 -4.74
CA GLY A 72 -1.25 8.22 -4.88
C GLY A 72 -0.51 9.01 -3.79
N ILE A 73 -0.07 8.33 -2.72
CA ILE A 73 0.71 8.91 -1.62
C ILE A 73 2.06 8.20 -1.42
N TYR A 74 2.70 7.72 -2.49
CA TYR A 74 3.88 6.85 -2.37
C TYR A 74 5.00 7.41 -1.46
N GLU A 75 5.22 8.72 -1.50
CA GLU A 75 6.19 9.43 -0.64
C GLU A 75 5.72 9.54 0.82
N TRP A 76 4.41 9.63 1.04
CA TRP A 76 3.76 9.83 2.34
C TRP A 76 3.09 8.56 2.90
N ARG A 77 3.50 7.38 2.41
CA ARG A 77 2.98 6.07 2.86
C ARG A 77 3.18 5.89 4.37
N PRO A 78 2.28 5.25 5.13
CA PRO A 78 2.56 4.87 6.52
C PRO A 78 3.68 3.83 6.61
N SER A 79 4.25 3.64 7.81
CA SER A 79 5.35 2.71 8.10
C SER A 79 5.14 1.30 7.53
N PRO A 80 3.98 0.62 7.64
CA PRO A 80 3.84 -0.74 7.12
C PRO A 80 3.93 -0.77 5.59
N CYS A 81 3.53 0.31 4.92
CA CYS A 81 3.61 0.45 3.48
C CYS A 81 5.03 0.81 3.00
N ARG A 82 5.81 1.51 3.82
CA ARG A 82 7.23 1.83 3.54
C ARG A 82 8.13 0.61 3.73
N GLU A 83 7.90 -0.14 4.79
CA GLU A 83 8.64 -1.36 5.15
C GLU A 83 8.28 -2.57 4.27
N PHE A 84 7.23 -2.46 3.46
CA PHE A 84 6.80 -3.53 2.57
C PHE A 84 7.81 -3.79 1.44
N GLU A 85 8.53 -4.90 1.56
CA GLU A 85 9.57 -5.31 0.60
C GLU A 85 8.97 -5.87 -0.71
N ALA A 86 9.38 -5.29 -1.84
CA ALA A 86 9.04 -5.79 -3.17
C ALA A 86 9.73 -7.13 -3.43
N GLY A 87 8.97 -8.12 -3.95
CA GLY A 87 9.49 -9.47 -4.21
C GLY A 87 9.57 -10.38 -2.98
N SER A 88 9.26 -9.88 -1.78
CA SER A 88 9.05 -10.71 -0.60
C SER A 88 7.95 -11.77 -0.82
N ALA A 89 7.91 -12.81 0.01
CA ALA A 89 6.85 -13.81 -0.05
C ALA A 89 5.44 -13.20 0.11
N ALA A 90 5.31 -12.14 0.91
CA ALA A 90 4.05 -11.39 1.05
C ALA A 90 3.71 -10.61 -0.23
N CYS A 91 4.68 -9.96 -0.86
CA CYS A 91 4.51 -9.30 -2.15
C CYS A 91 4.05 -10.28 -3.22
N ASN A 92 4.76 -11.42 -3.38
CA ASN A 92 4.43 -12.41 -4.39
C ASN A 92 3.06 -13.07 -4.15
N ARG A 93 2.66 -13.28 -2.90
CA ARG A 93 1.30 -13.72 -2.56
C ARG A 93 0.24 -12.68 -2.96
N ALA A 94 0.48 -11.40 -2.71
CA ALA A 94 -0.44 -10.34 -3.14
C ALA A 94 -0.54 -10.26 -4.67
N ARG A 95 0.59 -10.38 -5.37
CA ARG A 95 0.63 -10.41 -6.83
C ARG A 95 -0.17 -11.60 -7.39
N GLN A 96 0.01 -12.80 -6.83
CA GLN A 96 -0.74 -14.00 -7.23
C GLN A 96 -2.26 -13.84 -7.07
N ARG A 97 -2.73 -13.22 -5.97
CA ARG A 97 -4.17 -12.94 -5.76
C ARG A 97 -4.77 -12.07 -6.86
N HIS A 98 -3.96 -11.25 -7.50
CA HIS A 98 -4.34 -10.35 -8.59
C HIS A 98 -3.85 -10.84 -9.95
N HIS A 99 -3.52 -12.13 -10.08
CA HIS A 99 -3.07 -12.77 -11.32
C HIS A 99 -1.80 -12.15 -11.94
N LEU A 100 -0.96 -11.54 -11.11
CA LEU A 100 0.30 -10.95 -11.52
C LEU A 100 1.46 -11.95 -11.36
N PRO A 101 2.45 -11.94 -12.28
CA PRO A 101 3.62 -12.80 -12.18
C PRO A 101 4.42 -12.46 -10.93
N ALA A 102 5.15 -13.42 -10.35
CA ALA A 102 6.06 -13.13 -9.24
C ALA A 102 7.15 -12.12 -9.67
N LEU A 103 7.70 -11.39 -8.70
CA LEU A 103 8.97 -10.69 -8.91
C LEU A 103 10.07 -11.68 -8.55
N ASP A 104 10.69 -12.24 -9.58
CA ASP A 104 11.85 -13.11 -9.42
C ASP A 104 13.07 -12.24 -9.06
N GLY A 105 13.77 -12.60 -7.99
CA GLY A 105 14.68 -11.73 -7.26
C GLY A 105 15.76 -11.03 -8.11
N LEU A 106 15.53 -9.75 -8.41
CA LEU A 106 16.38 -8.59 -8.11
C LEU A 106 15.59 -7.37 -8.62
N VAL A 107 14.84 -6.71 -7.72
CA VAL A 107 14.33 -5.38 -8.03
C VAL A 107 15.49 -4.42 -7.79
N LEU A 108 16.26 -4.14 -8.85
CA LEU A 108 17.26 -3.07 -8.87
C LEU A 108 16.59 -1.70 -8.80
#